data_AF-A0A968L8J3-F1
#
_entry.id   AF-A0A968L8J3-F1
#
_cell.length_a   1.000
_cell.length_b   1.000
_cell.length_c   1.000
_cell.angle_alpha   90.00
_cell.angle_beta   90.00
_cell.angle_gamma   90.00
#
_symmetry.space_group_name_H-M   'P 1'
#
loop_
_entity.id
_entity.type
_entity.pdbx_description
1 polymer ?
#
loop_
_entity_poly.entity_id
_entity_poly.type
_entity_poly.pdbx_seq_one_letter_code
_entity_poly.pdbx_strand_id
1 'polypeptide(L)'
;LGVVIGRRARRVTAAGAMDHVAGYLVVNDVTARDWQGNKAALEPGQRGDGQWLRAKGSDTFLPVGPVFATADEIADPHALRLRSWHIPGSGPDAGRPIQMQDGTTGNMLWRLPDLIEFVTRTITLEPGDILLTGTPSGVGVFRDPPVFLEPGGRARCEVEGIGSVDNPIVDWTAARDDA
;
A
#
# COMPACT_ATOMS: atom_id res chain seq x y z
N LEU A 1 5.34 2.57 0.41
CA LEU A 1 5.81 3.57 1.39
C LEU A 1 4.68 4.57 1.56
N GLY A 2 4.28 4.87 2.80
CA GLY A 2 3.38 6.00 3.07
C GLY A 2 4.21 7.19 3.53
N VAL A 3 3.97 8.35 2.93
CA VAL A 3 4.63 9.62 3.27
C VAL A 3 3.64 10.46 4.05
N VAL A 4 3.98 10.84 5.28
CA VAL A 4 3.12 11.65 6.14
C VAL A 4 3.45 13.12 5.94
N ILE A 5 2.43 13.93 5.64
CA ILE A 5 2.57 15.37 5.51
C ILE A 5 2.56 16.02 6.90
N GLY A 6 3.56 16.84 7.20
CA GLY A 6 3.70 17.58 8.47
C GLY A 6 3.31 19.04 8.38
N ARG A 7 3.34 19.63 7.19
CA ARG A 7 2.95 21.02 6.94
C ARG A 7 2.03 21.10 5.74
N ARG A 8 0.97 21.91 5.84
CA ARG A 8 0.02 22.15 4.75
C ARG A 8 0.76 22.43 3.43
N ALA A 9 0.46 21.66 2.38
CA ALA A 9 1.10 21.77 1.08
C ALA A 9 0.05 22.06 0.01
N ARG A 10 0.18 23.20 -0.68
CA ARG A 10 -0.68 23.58 -1.81
C ARG A 10 0.15 24.29 -2.86
N ARG A 11 0.14 23.76 -4.09
CA ARG A 11 0.94 24.23 -5.24
C ARG A 11 2.42 24.39 -4.86
N VAL A 12 2.95 23.41 -4.14
CA VAL A 12 4.34 23.37 -3.72
C VAL A 12 5.20 22.92 -4.90
N THR A 13 6.38 23.51 -5.07
CA THR A 13 7.36 23.08 -6.09
C THR A 13 8.15 21.88 -5.60
N ALA A 14 8.69 21.05 -6.49
CA ALA A 14 9.51 19.90 -6.10
C ALA A 14 10.67 20.31 -5.17
N ALA A 15 11.32 21.45 -5.44
CA ALA A 15 12.42 21.95 -4.61
C ALA A 15 12.01 22.21 -3.15
N GLY A 16 10.76 22.62 -2.91
CA GLY A 16 10.21 22.85 -1.57
C GLY A 16 9.37 21.69 -1.03
N ALA A 17 9.25 20.57 -1.74
CA ALA A 17 8.30 19.53 -1.39
C ALA A 17 8.66 18.79 -0.10
N MET A 18 9.94 18.45 0.08
CA MET A 18 10.39 17.64 1.22
C MET A 18 10.26 18.36 2.55
N ASP A 19 10.26 19.69 2.54
CA ASP A 19 9.98 20.54 3.69
C ASP A 19 8.59 20.29 4.31
N HIS A 20 7.66 19.73 3.54
CA HIS A 20 6.31 19.42 4.00
C HIS A 20 6.16 18.00 4.56
N VAL A 21 7.20 17.16 4.50
CA VAL A 21 7.15 15.77 4.94
C VAL A 21 7.49 15.68 6.43
N ALA A 22 6.60 15.08 7.23
CA ALA A 22 6.86 14.77 8.64
C ALA A 22 7.70 13.50 8.81
N GLY A 23 7.49 12.53 7.92
CA GLY A 23 8.14 11.22 8.03
C GLY A 23 7.43 10.17 7.20
N TYR A 24 7.67 8.91 7.57
CA TYR A 24 7.34 7.75 6.77
C TYR A 24 6.77 6.63 7.61
N LEU A 25 5.93 5.82 6.99
CA LEU A 25 5.35 4.64 7.61
C LEU A 25 5.15 3.53 6.57
N VAL A 26 4.92 2.32 7.07
CA VAL A 26 4.54 1.17 6.24
C VAL A 26 3.04 1.26 5.97
N VAL A 27 2.62 1.06 4.73
CA VAL A 27 1.20 0.92 4.36
C VAL A 27 1.01 -0.25 3.43
N ASN A 28 -0.15 -0.88 3.52
CA ASN A 28 -0.63 -1.84 2.53
C ASN A 28 -1.86 -1.27 1.82
N ASP A 29 -1.78 -1.11 0.50
CA ASP A 29 -2.86 -0.60 -0.35
C ASP A 29 -3.68 -1.78 -0.89
N VAL A 30 -4.53 -2.35 -0.03
CA VAL A 30 -5.34 -3.52 -0.36
C VAL A 30 -6.31 -3.16 -1.47
N THR A 31 -6.55 -4.09 -2.39
CA THR A 31 -7.42 -3.82 -3.55
C THR A 31 -8.29 -5.02 -3.89
N ALA A 32 -9.60 -4.80 -3.96
CA ALA A 32 -10.56 -5.70 -4.59
C ALA A 32 -10.39 -5.61 -6.12
N ARG A 33 -9.66 -6.57 -6.70
CA ARG A 33 -9.25 -6.55 -8.11
C ARG A 33 -10.41 -6.83 -9.07
N ASP A 34 -11.40 -7.58 -8.63
CA ASP A 34 -12.67 -7.80 -9.29
C ASP A 34 -13.44 -6.48 -9.43
N TRP A 35 -13.56 -5.68 -8.37
CA TRP A 35 -14.23 -4.37 -8.40
C TRP A 35 -13.46 -3.37 -9.27
N GLN A 36 -12.13 -3.36 -9.15
CA GLN A 36 -11.24 -2.60 -10.02
C GLN A 36 -11.40 -2.99 -11.51
N GLY A 37 -11.93 -4.18 -11.81
CA GLY A 37 -12.15 -4.67 -13.16
C GLY A 37 -10.96 -5.39 -13.78
N ASN A 38 -10.02 -5.89 -12.97
CA ASN A 38 -8.91 -6.69 -13.48
C ASN A 38 -9.44 -8.07 -13.95
N LYS A 39 -9.21 -8.39 -15.22
CA LYS A 39 -9.69 -9.62 -15.85
C LYS A 39 -9.23 -10.91 -15.15
N ALA A 40 -8.04 -10.93 -14.56
CA ALA A 40 -7.52 -12.10 -13.85
C ALA A 40 -8.27 -12.38 -12.53
N ALA A 41 -9.08 -11.43 -12.05
CA ALA A 41 -9.91 -11.55 -10.86
C ALA A 41 -11.41 -11.71 -11.18
N LEU A 42 -11.78 -11.85 -12.45
CA LEU A 42 -13.18 -11.92 -12.90
C LEU A 42 -13.49 -13.29 -13.48
N GLU A 43 -14.67 -13.82 -13.15
CA GLU A 43 -15.22 -14.99 -13.83
C GLU A 43 -15.74 -14.62 -15.24
N PRO A 44 -15.86 -15.60 -16.16
CA PRO A 44 -16.45 -15.35 -17.47
C PRO A 44 -17.83 -14.68 -17.38
N GLY A 45 -17.96 -13.51 -18.03
CA GLY A 45 -19.20 -12.72 -18.05
C GLY A 45 -19.31 -11.68 -16.93
N GLN A 46 -18.44 -11.71 -15.91
CA GLN A 46 -18.38 -10.68 -14.89
C GLN A 46 -17.70 -9.39 -15.38
N ARG A 47 -18.03 -8.28 -14.73
CA ARG A 47 -17.40 -6.96 -14.93
C ARG A 47 -17.25 -6.25 -13.60
N GLY A 48 -16.08 -5.67 -13.36
CA GLY A 48 -15.93 -4.64 -12.34
C GLY A 48 -16.57 -3.32 -12.78
N ASP A 49 -16.85 -2.43 -11.83
CA ASP A 49 -17.32 -1.08 -12.12
C ASP A 49 -16.16 -0.10 -12.44
N GLY A 50 -14.92 -0.56 -12.29
CA GLY A 50 -13.71 0.21 -12.56
C GLY A 50 -13.46 1.34 -11.55
N GLN A 51 -14.20 1.39 -10.44
CA GLN A 51 -14.10 2.47 -9.46
C GLN A 51 -12.97 2.18 -8.48
N TRP A 52 -11.86 2.88 -8.63
CA TRP A 52 -10.67 2.73 -7.78
C TRP A 52 -10.94 3.10 -6.32
N LEU A 53 -11.77 4.12 -6.09
CA LEU A 53 -12.16 4.52 -4.74
C LEU A 53 -12.86 3.36 -4.01
N ARG A 54 -13.83 2.70 -4.65
CA ARG A 54 -14.53 1.56 -4.04
C ARG A 54 -13.60 0.35 -3.90
N ALA A 55 -12.79 0.07 -4.91
CA ALA A 55 -11.87 -1.07 -4.90
C ALA A 55 -10.78 -0.98 -3.81
N LYS A 56 -10.49 0.21 -3.29
CA LYS A 56 -9.40 0.48 -2.33
C LYS A 56 -9.86 1.11 -1.01
N GLY A 57 -11.10 1.56 -0.95
CA GLY A 57 -11.66 2.32 0.17
C GLY A 57 -12.64 1.53 1.04
N SER A 58 -12.66 0.21 0.92
CA SER A 58 -13.42 -0.64 1.85
C SER A 58 -12.81 -0.60 3.24
N ASP A 59 -13.64 -0.86 4.25
CA ASP A 59 -13.18 -1.00 5.62
C ASP A 59 -12.00 -1.97 5.69
N THR A 60 -11.01 -1.62 6.51
CA THR A 60 -9.73 -2.34 6.69
C THR A 60 -8.74 -2.33 5.50
N PHE A 61 -9.06 -1.74 4.34
CA PHE A 61 -8.20 -1.82 3.14
C PHE A 61 -6.93 -0.97 3.15
N LEU A 62 -6.73 -0.17 4.20
CA LEU A 62 -5.48 0.57 4.40
C LEU A 62 -4.84 0.22 5.75
N PRO A 63 -4.24 -0.97 5.91
CA PRO A 63 -3.39 -1.23 7.05
C PRO A 63 -2.20 -0.27 7.06
N VAL A 64 -2.02 0.41 8.19
CA VAL A 64 -0.92 1.34 8.46
C VAL A 64 -0.04 0.73 9.55
N GLY A 65 1.27 0.74 9.32
CA GLY A 65 2.26 0.18 10.25
C GLY A 65 2.28 0.94 11.57
N PRO A 66 2.59 0.26 12.69
CA PRO A 66 2.55 0.85 14.02
C PRO A 66 3.69 1.83 14.29
N VAL A 67 4.74 1.80 13.44
CA VAL A 67 5.91 2.67 13.57
C VAL A 67 5.79 3.82 12.57
N PHE A 68 5.93 5.03 13.09
CA PHE A 68 6.16 6.24 12.35
C PHE A 68 7.62 6.63 12.51
N ALA A 69 8.39 6.62 11.41
CA ALA A 69 9.77 7.09 11.39
C ALA A 69 9.77 8.56 10.97
N THR A 70 10.40 9.43 11.75
CA THR A 70 10.47 10.86 11.39
C THR A 70 11.36 11.06 10.17
N ALA A 71 11.19 12.19 9.47
CA ALA A 71 11.93 12.45 8.24
C ALA A 71 13.46 12.43 8.42
N ASP A 72 13.96 12.82 9.60
CA ASP A 72 15.38 12.84 9.96
C ASP A 72 15.96 11.47 10.36
N GLU A 73 15.12 10.50 10.74
CA GLU A 73 15.56 9.12 11.00
C GLU A 73 15.86 8.35 9.71
N ILE A 74 15.38 8.84 8.56
CA ILE A 74 15.55 8.21 7.25
C ILE A 74 16.52 9.03 6.40
N ALA A 75 17.76 8.53 6.27
CA ALA A 75 18.83 9.20 5.54
C ALA A 75 18.51 9.43 4.06
N ASP A 76 17.93 8.44 3.37
CA ASP A 76 17.46 8.58 1.99
C ASP A 76 16.15 7.79 1.78
N PRO A 77 14.99 8.46 1.62
CA PRO A 77 13.71 7.79 1.40
C PRO A 77 13.60 7.12 0.02
N HIS A 78 14.54 7.38 -0.90
CA HIS A 78 14.64 6.73 -2.21
C HIS A 78 15.65 5.58 -2.24
N ALA A 79 16.11 5.09 -1.08
CA ALA A 79 17.01 3.93 -1.00
C ALA A 79 16.48 2.80 -0.09
N LEU A 80 15.19 2.77 0.19
CA LEU A 80 14.58 1.81 1.12
C LEU A 80 14.12 0.54 0.38
N ARG A 81 14.43 -0.64 0.92
CA ARG A 81 13.89 -1.90 0.40
C ARG A 81 12.47 -2.16 0.91
N LEU A 82 11.58 -2.55 0.02
CA LEU A 82 10.18 -2.86 0.26
C LEU A 82 9.95 -4.34 -0.02
N ARG A 83 9.34 -5.04 0.93
CA ARG A 83 9.00 -6.45 0.79
C ARG A 83 7.57 -6.71 1.23
N SER A 84 6.95 -7.71 0.63
CA SER A 84 5.66 -8.22 1.10
C SER A 84 5.58 -9.74 1.01
N TRP A 85 4.76 -10.32 1.88
CA TRP A 85 4.52 -11.74 1.97
C TRP A 85 3.04 -12.03 2.08
N HIS A 86 2.63 -13.11 1.42
CA HIS A 86 1.37 -13.78 1.67
C HIS A 86 1.65 -15.03 2.50
N ILE A 87 0.86 -15.24 3.55
CA ILE A 87 0.94 -16.42 4.41
C ILE A 87 -0.42 -17.11 4.31
N PRO A 88 -0.56 -18.18 3.51
CA PRO A 88 -1.83 -18.88 3.34
C PRO A 88 -2.35 -19.42 4.67
N GLY A 89 -3.67 -19.42 4.84
CA GLY A 89 -4.33 -19.97 6.03
C GLY A 89 -4.62 -21.47 5.91
N SER A 90 -4.59 -21.98 4.68
CA SER A 90 -5.00 -23.34 4.35
C SER A 90 -4.13 -23.94 3.23
N GLY A 91 -4.34 -25.23 2.96
CA GLY A 91 -3.63 -25.94 1.89
C GLY A 91 -2.17 -26.32 2.22
N PRO A 92 -1.41 -26.79 1.22
CA PRO A 92 -0.06 -27.34 1.42
C PRO A 92 0.98 -26.33 1.94
N ASP A 93 0.79 -25.04 1.66
CA ASP A 93 1.67 -23.95 2.10
C ASP A 93 1.11 -23.20 3.34
N ALA A 94 0.11 -23.76 4.03
CA ALA A 94 -0.50 -23.11 5.20
C ALA A 94 0.55 -22.71 6.24
N GLY A 95 0.50 -21.45 6.69
CA GLY A 95 1.43 -20.88 7.66
C GLY A 95 2.84 -20.58 7.13
N ARG A 96 3.15 -20.93 5.86
CA ARG A 96 4.45 -20.64 5.25
C ARG A 96 4.45 -19.25 4.60
N PRO A 97 5.40 -18.36 4.94
CA PRO A 97 5.53 -17.08 4.24
C PRO A 97 6.00 -17.27 2.80
N ILE A 98 5.20 -16.78 1.86
CA ILE A 98 5.51 -16.72 0.44
C ILE A 98 5.81 -15.27 0.09
N GLN A 99 7.04 -14.97 -0.33
CA GLN A 99 7.42 -13.62 -0.72
C GLN A 99 6.71 -13.24 -2.03
N MET A 100 5.96 -12.15 -1.98
CA MET A 100 5.17 -11.64 -3.11
C MET A 100 5.90 -10.53 -3.83
N GLN A 101 6.44 -9.57 -3.08
CA GLN A 101 7.13 -8.41 -3.64
C GLN A 101 8.50 -8.23 -2.98
N ASP A 102 9.45 -7.77 -3.78
CA ASP A 102 10.79 -7.37 -3.34
C ASP A 102 11.29 -6.27 -4.28
N GLY A 103 11.40 -5.05 -3.80
CA GLY A 103 11.81 -3.90 -4.59
C GLY A 103 12.45 -2.82 -3.75
N THR A 104 12.83 -1.70 -4.37
CA THR A 104 13.42 -0.55 -3.70
C THR A 104 12.71 0.73 -4.09
N THR A 105 12.62 1.70 -3.18
CA THR A 105 12.12 3.04 -3.50
C THR A 105 13.01 3.77 -4.50
N GLY A 106 14.24 3.30 -4.74
CA GLY A 106 15.11 3.82 -5.81
C GLY A 106 14.55 3.57 -7.21
N ASN A 107 13.64 2.61 -7.36
CA ASN A 107 12.97 2.30 -8.63
C ASN A 107 11.66 3.07 -8.81
N MET A 108 11.33 4.03 -7.94
CA MET A 108 10.17 4.90 -8.13
C MET A 108 10.31 5.68 -9.44
N LEU A 109 9.32 5.55 -10.32
CA LEU A 109 9.28 6.29 -11.58
C LEU A 109 9.21 7.81 -11.34
N TRP A 110 8.50 8.22 -10.29
CA TRP A 110 8.38 9.61 -9.84
C TRP A 110 8.87 9.70 -8.42
N ARG A 111 9.85 10.58 -8.16
CA ARG A 111 10.38 10.76 -6.81
C ARG A 111 9.37 11.54 -5.95
N LEU A 112 9.53 11.46 -4.64
CA LEU A 112 8.65 12.14 -3.68
C LEU A 112 8.46 13.64 -3.97
N PRO A 113 9.52 14.42 -4.31
CA PRO A 113 9.35 15.82 -4.66
C PRO A 113 8.37 16.06 -5.82
N ASP A 114 8.50 15.28 -6.89
CA ASP A 114 7.67 15.40 -8.09
C ASP A 114 6.24 14.94 -7.82
N LEU A 115 6.06 13.88 -7.01
CA LEU A 115 4.74 13.39 -6.60
C LEU A 115 3.99 14.44 -5.76
N ILE A 116 4.66 15.05 -4.78
CA ILE A 116 4.06 16.07 -3.92
C ILE A 116 3.74 17.33 -4.75
N GLU A 117 4.64 17.77 -5.62
CA GLU A 117 4.33 18.88 -6.53
C GLU A 117 3.12 18.55 -7.41
N PHE A 118 3.10 17.37 -8.03
CA PHE A 118 2.02 16.94 -8.92
C PHE A 118 0.66 16.95 -8.20
N VAL A 119 0.57 16.30 -7.04
CA VAL A 119 -0.67 16.23 -6.25
C VAL A 119 -1.08 17.62 -5.77
N THR A 120 -0.13 18.41 -5.26
CA THR A 120 -0.46 19.69 -4.63
C THR A 120 -0.89 20.77 -5.62
N ARG A 121 -0.68 20.57 -6.93
CA ARG A 121 -1.22 21.45 -7.97
C ARG A 121 -2.75 21.52 -7.94
N THR A 122 -3.42 20.44 -7.56
CA THR A 122 -4.89 20.32 -7.59
C THR A 122 -5.52 20.00 -6.23
N ILE A 123 -4.79 19.32 -5.34
CA ILE A 123 -5.29 18.91 -4.02
C ILE A 123 -4.46 19.59 -2.94
N THR A 124 -5.08 20.25 -1.97
CA THR A 124 -4.31 20.72 -0.81
C THR A 124 -4.10 19.53 0.12
N LEU A 125 -2.84 19.29 0.51
CA LEU A 125 -2.52 18.31 1.54
C LEU A 125 -2.43 19.01 2.89
N GLU A 126 -3.04 18.42 3.92
CA GLU A 126 -3.03 18.90 5.29
C GLU A 126 -2.03 18.12 6.15
N PRO A 127 -1.55 18.68 7.28
CA PRO A 127 -0.80 17.92 8.26
C PRO A 127 -1.58 16.68 8.72
N GLY A 128 -0.95 15.51 8.67
CA GLY A 128 -1.56 14.22 8.96
C GLY A 128 -1.98 13.43 7.72
N ASP A 129 -2.04 14.04 6.54
CA ASP A 129 -2.33 13.32 5.29
C ASP A 129 -1.24 12.29 4.99
N ILE A 130 -1.65 11.12 4.49
CA ILE A 130 -0.75 10.04 4.08
C ILE A 130 -0.80 9.90 2.56
N LEU A 131 0.33 10.17 1.90
CA LEU A 131 0.49 9.95 0.47
C LEU A 131 1.06 8.55 0.21
N LEU A 132 0.29 7.71 -0.47
CA LEU A 132 0.71 6.38 -0.93
C LEU A 132 1.49 6.50 -2.24
N THR A 133 2.74 6.03 -2.24
CA THR A 133 3.70 6.32 -3.32
C THR A 133 3.80 5.20 -4.37
N GLY A 134 2.81 4.33 -4.45
CA GLY A 134 2.82 3.14 -5.30
C GLY A 134 3.49 1.91 -4.67
N THR A 135 3.63 0.86 -5.47
CA THR A 135 4.05 -0.48 -5.03
C THR A 135 5.01 -1.11 -6.06
N PRO A 136 6.02 -1.90 -5.65
CA PRO A 136 6.91 -2.61 -6.58
C PRO A 136 6.19 -3.77 -7.29
N SER A 137 6.87 -4.39 -8.27
CA SER A 137 6.37 -5.60 -8.94
C SER A 137 6.13 -6.77 -7.98
N GLY A 138 5.31 -7.74 -8.39
CA GLY A 138 5.04 -8.96 -7.63
C GLY A 138 3.64 -9.04 -7.00
N VAL A 139 2.79 -8.04 -7.24
CA VAL A 139 1.37 -8.06 -6.84
C VAL A 139 0.70 -9.33 -7.38
N GLY A 140 -0.03 -10.03 -6.51
CA GLY A 140 -0.53 -11.39 -6.77
C GLY A 140 -1.40 -11.54 -8.03
N VAL A 141 -2.19 -10.52 -8.40
CA VAL A 141 -3.05 -10.56 -9.61
C VAL A 141 -2.27 -10.67 -10.93
N PHE A 142 -0.98 -10.31 -10.95
CA PHE A 142 -0.13 -10.38 -12.14
C PHE A 142 0.78 -11.61 -12.16
N ARG A 143 0.60 -12.53 -11.21
CA ARG A 143 1.30 -13.82 -11.20
C ARG A 143 0.58 -14.82 -12.09
N ASP A 144 1.28 -15.89 -12.44
CA ASP A 144 0.74 -17.02 -13.18
C ASP A 144 0.99 -18.33 -12.40
N PRO A 145 -0.04 -18.94 -11.79
CA PRO A 145 -1.42 -18.43 -11.67
C PRO A 145 -1.52 -17.20 -10.74
N PRO A 146 -2.60 -16.41 -10.83
CA PRO A 146 -2.86 -15.31 -9.91
C PRO A 146 -2.96 -15.78 -8.46
N VAL A 147 -2.48 -14.96 -7.53
CA VAL A 147 -2.56 -15.21 -6.09
C VAL A 147 -3.39 -14.11 -5.43
N PHE A 148 -4.42 -14.49 -4.68
CA PHE A 148 -5.28 -13.57 -3.93
C PHE A 148 -5.20 -13.86 -2.43
N LEU A 149 -5.61 -12.88 -1.62
CA LEU A 149 -5.69 -13.04 -0.18
C LEU A 149 -6.91 -13.92 0.16
N GLU A 150 -6.76 -14.83 1.10
CA GLU A 150 -7.79 -15.79 1.51
C GLU A 150 -8.04 -15.71 3.02
N PRO A 151 -9.30 -15.93 3.48
CA PRO A 151 -9.62 -16.02 4.90
C PRO A 151 -8.74 -17.02 5.66
N GLY A 152 -8.35 -16.66 6.88
CA GLY A 152 -7.43 -17.44 7.71
C GLY A 152 -5.95 -17.24 7.38
N GLY A 153 -5.65 -16.64 6.23
CA GLY A 153 -4.29 -16.24 5.86
C GLY A 153 -3.86 -14.92 6.52
N ARG A 154 -2.66 -14.46 6.14
CA ARG A 154 -2.11 -13.17 6.55
C ARG A 154 -1.41 -12.46 5.39
N ALA A 155 -1.38 -11.14 5.46
CA ALA A 155 -0.58 -10.29 4.59
C ALA A 155 0.39 -9.47 5.43
N ARG A 156 1.68 -9.54 5.10
CA ARG A 156 2.73 -8.75 5.74
C ARG A 156 3.42 -7.86 4.73
N CYS A 157 3.60 -6.59 5.06
CA CYS A 157 4.41 -5.63 4.30
C CYS A 157 5.51 -5.06 5.19
N GLU A 158 6.68 -4.79 4.62
CA GLU A 158 7.84 -4.30 5.33
C GLU A 158 8.55 -3.23 4.50
N VAL A 159 9.04 -2.21 5.20
CA VAL A 159 9.95 -1.21 4.66
C VAL A 159 11.20 -1.20 5.54
N GLU A 160 12.35 -1.43 4.92
CA GLU A 160 13.65 -1.37 5.57
C GLU A 160 13.86 -0.04 6.30
N GLY A 161 14.40 -0.10 7.52
CA GLY A 161 14.63 1.08 8.36
C GLY A 161 13.39 1.63 9.07
N ILE A 162 12.17 1.16 8.74
CA ILE A 162 10.92 1.62 9.37
C ILE A 162 10.26 0.51 10.19
N GLY A 163 10.02 -0.66 9.58
CA GLY A 163 9.35 -1.78 10.24
C GLY A 163 8.38 -2.51 9.32
N SER A 164 7.34 -3.10 9.90
CA SER A 164 6.36 -3.90 9.16
C SER A 164 4.93 -3.73 9.66
N VAL A 165 3.97 -3.99 8.78
CA VAL A 165 2.55 -4.18 9.12
C VAL A 165 2.16 -5.61 8.76
N ASP A 166 1.43 -6.30 9.64
CA ASP A 166 1.05 -7.70 9.49
C ASP A 166 -0.41 -7.87 9.91
N ASN A 167 -1.27 -8.24 8.95
CA ASN A 167 -2.72 -8.28 9.14
C ASN A 167 -3.27 -9.68 8.84
N PRO A 168 -4.12 -10.25 9.72
CA PRO A 168 -4.90 -11.41 9.38
C PRO A 168 -5.94 -11.05 8.31
N ILE A 169 -6.23 -12.02 7.46
CA ILE A 169 -7.32 -11.92 6.49
C ILE A 169 -8.51 -12.68 7.06
N VAL A 170 -9.62 -11.97 7.24
CA VAL A 170 -10.87 -12.52 7.74
C VAL A 170 -11.94 -12.46 6.66
N ASP A 171 -12.82 -13.45 6.65
CA ASP A 171 -13.99 -13.40 5.79
C ASP A 171 -14.90 -12.26 6.27
N TRP A 172 -15.20 -11.32 5.38
CA TRP A 172 -16.07 -10.18 5.67
C TRP A 172 -17.49 -10.61 6.08
N THR A 173 -17.96 -11.78 5.64
CA THR A 173 -19.27 -12.32 6.03
C THR A 173 -19.28 -12.94 7.43
N ALA A 174 -18.11 -13.37 7.92
CA ALA A 174 -17.94 -13.91 9.27
C ALA A 174 -17.67 -12.82 10.30
N ALA A 175 -17.15 -11.66 9.87
CA ALA A 175 -17.04 -10.45 10.65
C ALA A 175 -18.42 -9.77 10.80
N ARG A 176 -19.35 -10.39 11.53
CA ARG A 176 -20.60 -9.75 11.93
C ARG A 176 -20.38 -8.96 13.22
N ASP A 177 -20.35 -7.64 13.06
CA ASP A 177 -20.73 -6.59 14.00
C ASP A 177 -20.29 -6.76 15.47
N ASP A 178 -19.06 -6.35 15.78
CA ASP A 178 -18.68 -5.84 17.12
C ASP A 178 -18.80 -4.30 17.15
N ALA A 179 -19.90 -3.75 16.63
CA ALA A 179 -20.25 -2.33 16.73
C ALA A 179 -21.50 -2.13 17.59
#